data_AF-A0A9Q9II23-F1
#
_entry.id   AF-A0A9Q9II23-F1
#
_cell.length_a   1.000
_cell.length_b   1.000
_cell.length_c   1.000
_cell.angle_alpha   90.00
_cell.angle_beta   90.00
_cell.angle_gamma   90.00
#
_symmetry.space_group_name_H-M   'P 1'
#
loop_
_entity.id
_entity.type
_entity.pdbx_description
1 polymer ?
#
loop_
_entity_poly.entity_id
_entity_poly.type
_entity_poly.pdbx_seq_one_letter_code
_entity_poly.pdbx_strand_id
1 'polypeptide(L)'
;MVDLPGISDDAFEASDDDDSRGDGSGSSINVKKVAIVCGALAGVALLGSAVVYGPTILRVSQQSDTTVSTPPQVGPFTLFSTDDATQTAEYVRDAVVTQVSLDKSVGAIYRDQNGPSEVRTVILVAGTGRIWKPERSLEAAFKAVAGPDPGDAGIRDVHDVDAGELGGVARCGEIVDKDGSMAVCGWADNGSLGVALFPGRQMTDAEKALLQLRPAVEKR
;
A
#
# COMPACT_ATOMS: atom_id res chain seq x y z
N MET A 1 -25.09 -46.27 9.34
CA MET A 1 -25.06 -47.07 10.59
C MET A 1 -23.94 -46.55 11.48
N VAL A 2 -24.23 -45.48 12.22
CA VAL A 2 -23.90 -45.33 13.65
C VAL A 2 -25.05 -44.48 14.21
N ASP A 3 -25.65 -45.01 15.26
CA ASP A 3 -26.82 -44.55 15.98
C ASP A 3 -26.42 -43.43 16.97
N LEU A 4 -27.24 -42.39 17.13
CA LEU A 4 -27.20 -41.49 18.28
C LEU A 4 -28.65 -41.16 18.69
N PRO A 5 -29.06 -41.49 19.93
CA PRO A 5 -30.41 -41.22 20.43
C PRO A 5 -30.47 -39.89 21.21
N GLY A 6 -31.70 -39.39 21.39
CA GLY A 6 -32.04 -38.64 22.61
C GLY A 6 -32.64 -37.26 22.40
N ILE A 7 -33.93 -37.25 22.07
CA ILE A 7 -34.88 -36.14 22.23
C ILE A 7 -35.01 -35.73 23.71
N SER A 8 -35.08 -34.42 23.99
CA SER A 8 -36.15 -33.81 24.81
C SER A 8 -36.07 -32.28 24.76
N ASP A 9 -37.04 -31.71 24.06
CA ASP A 9 -37.60 -30.39 24.35
C ASP A 9 -38.30 -30.47 25.71
N ASP A 10 -37.99 -29.57 26.64
CA ASP A 10 -38.87 -29.29 27.76
C ASP A 10 -38.89 -27.78 28.02
N ALA A 11 -40.09 -27.25 27.85
CA ALA A 11 -40.50 -25.91 28.20
C ALA A 11 -40.25 -25.66 29.69
N PHE A 12 -39.56 -24.57 30.01
CA PHE A 12 -39.54 -24.08 31.38
C PHE A 12 -40.74 -23.14 31.57
N GLU A 13 -41.81 -23.73 32.09
CA GLU A 13 -42.98 -23.05 32.64
C GLU A 13 -42.56 -21.98 33.66
N ALA A 14 -43.13 -20.79 33.51
CA ALA A 14 -43.12 -19.77 34.53
C ALA A 14 -44.07 -20.20 35.65
N SER A 15 -43.53 -20.58 36.80
CA SER A 15 -44.28 -20.70 38.04
C SER A 15 -44.22 -19.36 38.79
N ASP A 16 -45.37 -18.70 38.84
CA ASP A 16 -45.68 -17.70 39.85
C ASP A 16 -45.79 -18.40 41.21
N ASP A 17 -44.97 -18.00 42.17
CA ASP A 17 -45.22 -18.23 43.59
C ASP A 17 -44.92 -16.94 44.37
N ASP A 18 -45.96 -16.48 45.06
CA ASP A 18 -46.08 -15.20 45.76
C ASP A 18 -45.62 -15.31 47.23
N ASP A 19 -45.23 -14.16 47.76
CA ASP A 19 -45.09 -13.72 49.17
C ASP A 19 -44.18 -14.49 50.15
N SER A 20 -43.09 -13.83 50.57
CA SER A 20 -43.00 -13.34 51.96
C SER A 20 -41.77 -12.45 52.21
N ARG A 21 -42.06 -11.15 52.37
CA ARG A 21 -41.48 -10.16 53.29
C ARG A 21 -40.15 -10.52 54.01
N GLY A 22 -39.11 -9.77 53.66
CA GLY A 22 -37.91 -9.53 54.47
C GLY A 22 -37.45 -8.08 54.31
N ASP A 23 -37.79 -7.26 55.30
CA ASP A 23 -37.38 -5.87 55.49
C ASP A 23 -35.84 -5.72 55.57
N GLY A 24 -35.26 -4.70 54.93
CA GLY A 24 -33.82 -4.46 55.07
C GLY A 24 -33.16 -3.58 54.02
N SER A 25 -33.28 -2.26 54.23
CA SER A 25 -32.35 -1.24 53.75
C SER A 25 -32.35 -0.97 52.23
N GLY A 26 -33.29 -0.13 51.81
CA GLY A 26 -33.13 0.70 50.62
C GLY A 26 -31.85 1.53 50.75
N SER A 27 -30.74 1.01 50.23
CA SER A 27 -29.58 1.83 49.91
C SER A 27 -30.07 2.79 48.84
N SER A 28 -30.31 4.04 49.23
CA SER A 28 -30.57 5.12 48.30
C SER A 28 -29.32 5.22 47.44
N ILE A 29 -29.28 4.47 46.34
CA ILE A 29 -28.25 4.60 45.33
C ILE A 29 -28.37 6.05 44.91
N ASN A 30 -27.37 6.84 45.31
CA ASN A 30 -27.33 8.24 44.97
C ASN A 30 -27.10 8.26 43.47
N VAL A 31 -28.19 8.25 42.69
CA VAL A 31 -28.16 8.12 41.23
C VAL A 31 -27.22 9.17 40.62
N LYS A 32 -27.14 10.34 41.27
CA LYS A 32 -26.17 11.40 40.97
C LYS A 32 -24.70 10.95 41.12
N LYS A 33 -24.35 10.26 42.21
CA LYS A 33 -22.98 9.76 42.46
C LYS A 33 -22.63 8.60 41.50
N VAL A 34 -23.57 7.70 41.23
CA VAL A 34 -23.35 6.62 40.26
C VAL A 34 -23.20 7.17 38.83
N ALA A 35 -24.01 8.14 38.44
CA ALA A 35 -23.88 8.81 37.15
C ALA A 35 -22.51 9.52 37.00
N ILE A 36 -22.02 10.18 38.05
CA ILE A 36 -20.70 10.83 38.05
C ILE A 36 -19.57 9.80 37.92
N VAL A 37 -19.63 8.70 38.65
CA VAL A 37 -18.59 7.65 38.60
C VAL A 37 -18.58 6.94 37.25
N CYS A 38 -19.74 6.56 36.71
CA CYS A 38 -19.83 5.96 35.38
C CYS A 38 -19.37 6.92 34.28
N GLY A 39 -19.74 8.21 34.38
CA GLY A 39 -19.28 9.24 33.45
C GLY A 39 -17.78 9.45 33.49
N ALA A 40 -17.17 9.46 34.68
CA ALA A 40 -15.73 9.58 34.86
C ALA A 40 -14.98 8.36 34.29
N LEU A 41 -15.47 7.14 34.54
CA LEU A 41 -14.88 5.91 34.00
C LEU A 41 -14.98 5.83 32.48
N ALA A 42 -16.12 6.21 31.90
CA ALA A 42 -16.29 6.29 30.45
C ALA A 42 -15.37 7.36 29.83
N GLY A 43 -15.24 8.51 30.49
CA GLY A 43 -14.31 9.56 30.08
C GLY A 43 -12.85 9.10 30.06
N VAL A 44 -12.41 8.41 31.11
CA VAL A 44 -11.04 7.86 31.18
C VAL A 44 -10.81 6.77 30.13
N ALA A 45 -11.78 5.90 29.87
CA ALA A 45 -11.68 4.87 28.85
C ALA A 45 -11.59 5.48 27.43
N LEU A 46 -12.38 6.50 27.13
CA LEU A 46 -12.34 7.22 25.83
C LEU A 46 -11.03 8.01 25.64
N LEU A 47 -10.54 8.65 26.70
CA LEU A 47 -9.25 9.34 26.65
C LEU A 47 -8.09 8.35 26.49
N GLY A 48 -8.13 7.21 27.19
CA GLY A 48 -7.13 6.15 27.06
C GLY A 48 -7.09 5.56 25.65
N SER A 49 -8.25 5.27 25.05
CA SER A 49 -8.31 4.75 23.68
C SER A 49 -7.86 5.80 22.64
N ALA A 50 -8.24 7.08 22.81
CA ALA A 50 -7.78 8.15 21.93
C ALA A 50 -6.26 8.35 21.99
N VAL A 51 -5.62 8.21 23.16
CA VAL A 51 -4.16 8.34 23.30
C VAL A 51 -3.42 7.15 22.67
N VAL A 52 -3.95 5.93 22.81
CA VAL A 52 -3.32 4.71 22.27
C VAL A 52 -3.53 4.57 20.76
N TYR A 53 -4.74 4.83 20.27
CA TYR A 53 -5.08 4.63 18.86
C TYR A 53 -5.00 5.91 18.03
N GLY A 54 -5.09 7.09 18.64
CA GLY A 54 -5.04 8.38 17.95
C GLY A 54 -3.78 8.58 17.10
N PRO A 55 -2.56 8.33 17.61
CA PRO A 55 -1.34 8.46 16.80
C PRO A 55 -1.35 7.53 15.57
N THR A 56 -1.87 6.32 15.74
CA THR A 56 -1.96 5.31 14.68
C THR A 56 -3.02 5.70 13.64
N ILE A 57 -4.17 6.21 14.08
CA ILE A 57 -5.24 6.70 13.21
C ILE A 57 -4.77 7.92 12.43
N LEU A 58 -4.01 8.83 13.04
CA LEU A 58 -3.45 10.00 12.35
C LEU A 58 -2.40 9.61 11.32
N ARG A 59 -1.52 8.64 11.62
CA ARG A 59 -0.53 8.11 10.67
C ARG A 59 -1.19 7.43 9.46
N VAL A 60 -2.25 6.66 9.69
CA VAL A 60 -3.03 6.01 8.63
C VAL A 60 -3.84 7.02 7.81
N SER A 61 -4.42 8.03 8.46
CA SER A 61 -5.15 9.09 7.76
C SER A 61 -4.22 9.94 6.89
N GLN A 62 -3.01 10.25 7.36
CA GLN A 62 -2.02 11.02 6.58
C GLN A 62 -1.49 10.27 5.36
N GLN A 63 -1.50 8.93 5.37
CA GLN A 63 -1.12 8.14 4.19
C GLN A 63 -2.28 7.96 3.19
N SER A 64 -3.51 8.29 3.59
CA SER A 64 -4.71 8.17 2.74
C SER A 64 -4.76 9.23 1.63
N ASP A 65 -3.97 10.30 1.75
CA ASP A 65 -3.90 11.40 0.76
C ASP A 65 -2.76 11.23 -0.25
N THR A 66 -2.13 10.05 -0.28
CA THR A 66 -1.10 9.76 -1.29
C THR A 66 -1.73 9.83 -2.68
N THR A 67 -1.17 10.67 -3.54
CA THR A 67 -1.59 10.83 -4.94
C THR A 67 -0.41 10.60 -5.87
N VAL A 68 -0.71 10.00 -7.02
CA VAL A 68 0.27 9.77 -8.08
C VAL A 68 -0.21 10.49 -9.33
N SER A 69 0.71 11.17 -10.02
CA SER A 69 0.43 11.89 -11.27
C SER A 69 1.60 11.78 -12.25
N THR A 70 1.40 12.23 -13.49
CA THR A 70 2.40 12.22 -14.55
C THR A 70 2.75 13.65 -14.97
N PRO A 71 3.64 14.35 -14.21
CA PRO A 71 4.04 15.71 -14.57
C PRO A 71 4.59 15.77 -16.01
N PRO A 72 4.33 16.86 -16.76
CA PRO A 72 4.85 16.99 -18.13
C PRO A 72 6.39 17.05 -18.18
N GLN A 73 7.02 17.46 -17.08
CA GLN A 73 8.47 17.55 -16.96
C GLN A 73 8.93 17.24 -15.54
N VAL A 74 10.02 16.49 -15.42
CA VAL A 74 10.70 16.17 -14.16
C VAL A 74 12.21 16.33 -14.38
N GLY A 75 12.78 17.46 -13.97
CA GLY A 75 14.19 17.76 -14.24
C GLY A 75 14.50 17.64 -15.75
N PRO A 76 15.42 16.73 -16.16
CA PRO A 76 15.76 16.50 -17.57
C PRO A 76 14.79 15.58 -18.32
N PHE A 77 13.81 15.00 -17.62
CA PHE A 77 12.84 14.05 -18.17
C PHE A 77 11.60 14.80 -18.66
N THR A 78 11.20 14.55 -19.91
CA THR A 78 9.96 15.10 -20.48
C THR A 78 9.02 14.01 -20.88
N LEU A 79 7.75 14.19 -20.53
CA LEU A 79 6.70 13.24 -20.85
C LEU A 79 6.61 13.06 -22.38
N PHE A 80 6.63 11.81 -22.82
CA PHE A 80 6.52 11.42 -24.21
C PHE A 80 5.21 10.65 -24.42
N SER A 81 4.23 11.31 -25.03
CA SER A 81 2.83 10.88 -25.07
C SER A 81 2.31 10.65 -26.49
N THR A 82 3.07 9.94 -27.33
CA THR A 82 2.52 9.41 -28.60
C THR A 82 1.59 8.23 -28.31
N ASP A 83 0.72 7.87 -29.25
CA ASP A 83 -0.21 6.75 -29.09
C ASP A 83 0.52 5.45 -28.73
N ASP A 84 1.59 5.12 -29.47
CA ASP A 84 2.43 3.93 -29.21
C ASP A 84 3.09 3.96 -27.83
N ALA A 85 3.57 5.13 -27.39
CA ALA A 85 4.21 5.29 -26.08
C ALA A 85 3.20 5.12 -24.95
N THR A 86 1.99 5.65 -25.14
CA THR A 86 0.89 5.52 -24.19
C THR A 86 0.46 4.07 -24.06
N GLN A 87 0.26 3.38 -25.19
CA GLN A 87 -0.11 1.96 -25.20
C GLN A 87 0.95 1.07 -24.54
N THR A 88 2.23 1.37 -24.76
CA THR A 88 3.33 0.66 -24.11
C THR A 88 3.31 0.87 -22.59
N ALA A 89 3.12 2.10 -22.13
CA ALA A 89 3.04 2.40 -20.70
C ALA A 89 1.82 1.74 -20.04
N GLU A 90 0.67 1.72 -20.72
CA GLU A 90 -0.55 1.04 -20.27
C GLU A 90 -0.37 -0.47 -20.18
N TYR A 91 0.29 -1.10 -21.16
CA TYR A 91 0.60 -2.53 -21.12
C TYR A 91 1.43 -2.90 -19.88
N VAL A 92 2.50 -2.16 -19.59
CA VAL A 92 3.34 -2.40 -18.40
C VAL A 92 2.56 -2.12 -17.12
N ARG A 93 1.75 -1.06 -17.10
CA ARG A 93 0.88 -0.73 -15.96
C ARG A 93 -0.08 -1.88 -15.66
N ASP A 94 -0.72 -2.42 -16.68
CA ASP A 94 -1.70 -3.51 -16.56
C ASP A 94 -1.04 -4.79 -16.06
N ALA A 95 0.19 -5.10 -16.49
CA ALA A 95 0.97 -6.20 -15.95
C ALA A 95 1.21 -6.04 -14.43
N VAL A 96 1.59 -4.83 -13.99
CA VAL A 96 1.85 -4.55 -12.56
C VAL A 96 0.58 -4.66 -11.72
N VAL A 97 -0.53 -4.03 -12.14
CA VAL A 97 -1.78 -4.06 -11.35
C VAL A 97 -2.44 -5.43 -11.33
N THR A 98 -2.09 -6.32 -12.26
CA THR A 98 -2.51 -7.73 -12.22
C THR A 98 -1.86 -8.47 -11.05
N GLN A 99 -0.64 -8.10 -10.66
CA GLN A 99 0.09 -8.73 -9.55
C GLN A 99 -0.05 -7.98 -8.22
N VAL A 100 -0.36 -6.68 -8.26
CA VAL A 100 -0.47 -5.82 -7.08
C VAL A 100 -1.79 -5.06 -7.10
N SER A 101 -2.57 -5.19 -6.03
CA SER A 101 -3.82 -4.42 -5.86
C SER A 101 -3.52 -2.94 -5.58
N LEU A 102 -3.76 -2.09 -6.58
CA LEU A 102 -3.68 -0.63 -6.49
C LEU A 102 -5.05 -0.02 -6.78
N ASP A 103 -5.42 1.03 -6.06
CA ASP A 103 -6.72 1.72 -6.21
C ASP A 103 -6.71 2.66 -7.42
N LYS A 104 -5.58 3.33 -7.65
CA LYS A 104 -5.32 4.17 -8.82
C LYS A 104 -3.92 3.90 -9.31
N SER A 105 -3.72 3.95 -10.63
CA SER A 105 -2.39 3.79 -11.21
C SER A 105 -2.28 4.50 -12.54
N VAL A 106 -1.07 4.95 -12.85
CA VAL A 106 -0.69 5.67 -14.06
C VAL A 106 0.48 4.94 -14.72
N GLY A 107 0.52 5.01 -16.05
CA GLY A 107 1.69 4.69 -16.85
C GLY A 107 2.18 5.96 -17.56
N ALA A 108 3.49 6.14 -17.66
CA ALA A 108 4.10 7.23 -18.41
C ALA A 108 5.42 6.79 -19.05
N ILE A 109 5.73 7.34 -20.21
CA ILE A 109 7.07 7.29 -20.78
C ILE A 109 7.68 8.68 -20.69
N TYR A 110 8.88 8.76 -20.13
CA TYR A 110 9.69 9.98 -20.16
C TYR A 110 10.88 9.82 -21.09
N ARG A 111 11.32 10.93 -21.68
CA ARG A 111 12.55 11.05 -22.46
C ARG A 111 13.55 11.90 -21.70
N ASP A 112 14.75 11.37 -21.50
CA ASP A 112 15.87 12.14 -20.96
C ASP A 112 16.47 13.04 -22.05
N GLN A 113 16.43 14.35 -21.84
CA GLN A 113 16.97 15.33 -22.79
C GLN A 113 18.47 15.56 -22.68
N ASN A 114 19.12 15.06 -21.62
CA ASN A 114 20.55 15.27 -21.37
C ASN A 114 21.42 14.10 -21.88
N GLY A 115 20.82 13.05 -22.44
CA GLY A 115 21.54 11.89 -22.96
C GLY A 115 22.16 12.12 -24.35
N PRO A 116 23.13 11.27 -24.77
CA PRO A 116 23.58 11.25 -26.18
C PRO A 116 22.41 10.92 -27.13
N SER A 117 22.60 11.17 -28.43
CA SER A 117 21.58 11.14 -29.50
C SER A 117 20.71 9.87 -29.61
N GLU A 118 21.04 8.81 -28.87
CA GLU A 118 20.18 7.64 -28.64
C GLU A 118 19.31 7.90 -27.41
N VAL A 119 18.06 8.28 -27.69
CA VAL A 119 17.00 8.62 -26.74
C VAL A 119 16.95 7.64 -25.55
N ARG A 120 17.47 8.04 -24.38
CA ARG A 120 17.26 7.28 -23.13
C ARG A 120 15.83 7.52 -22.65
N THR A 121 14.98 6.52 -22.78
CA THR A 121 13.60 6.57 -22.26
C THR A 121 13.52 6.01 -20.84
N VAL A 122 12.47 6.38 -20.14
CA VAL A 122 12.07 5.79 -18.86
C VAL A 122 10.62 5.39 -18.97
N ILE A 123 10.31 4.12 -18.78
CA ILE A 123 8.92 3.65 -18.69
C ILE A 123 8.59 3.57 -17.21
N LEU A 124 7.68 4.42 -16.77
CA LEU A 124 7.28 4.55 -15.38
C LEU A 124 5.85 4.05 -15.20
N VAL A 125 5.66 3.15 -14.24
CA VAL A 125 4.35 2.78 -13.71
C VAL A 125 4.33 3.13 -12.25
N ALA A 126 3.29 3.81 -11.80
CA ALA A 126 3.12 4.12 -10.38
C ALA A 126 1.65 4.10 -10.02
N GLY A 127 1.34 3.85 -8.76
CA GLY A 127 -0.02 3.88 -8.27
C GLY A 127 -0.12 3.97 -6.76
N THR A 128 -1.34 4.19 -6.32
CA THR A 128 -1.70 4.38 -4.92
C THR A 128 -2.59 3.25 -4.48
N GLY A 129 -2.43 2.80 -3.25
CA GLY A 129 -3.28 1.77 -2.66
C GLY A 129 -2.83 1.43 -1.26
N ARG A 130 -3.65 0.64 -0.56
CA ARG A 130 -3.29 0.17 0.78
C ARG A 130 -2.31 -0.99 0.71
N ILE A 131 -1.04 -0.71 1.00
CA ILE A 131 0.05 -1.69 0.90
C ILE A 131 0.55 -2.07 2.29
N TRP A 132 0.27 -3.32 2.70
CA TRP A 132 0.64 -3.81 4.03
C TRP A 132 2.08 -4.32 4.16
N LYS A 133 2.65 -4.79 3.05
CA LYS A 133 4.00 -5.37 2.98
C LYS A 133 4.72 -4.77 1.77
N PRO A 134 5.25 -3.55 1.88
CA PRO A 134 5.87 -2.83 0.77
C PRO A 134 6.91 -3.68 0.03
N GLU A 135 7.75 -4.42 0.75
CA GLU A 135 8.81 -5.27 0.18
C GLU A 135 8.23 -6.37 -0.72
N ARG A 136 7.15 -7.03 -0.30
CA ARG A 136 6.51 -8.10 -1.08
C ARG A 136 5.76 -7.56 -2.29
N SER A 137 5.09 -6.42 -2.13
CA SER A 137 4.40 -5.76 -3.24
C SER A 137 5.41 -5.30 -4.29
N LEU A 138 6.55 -4.74 -3.87
CA LEU A 138 7.63 -4.35 -4.77
C LEU A 138 8.22 -5.57 -5.51
N GLU A 139 8.48 -6.68 -4.79
CA GLU A 139 8.95 -7.92 -5.40
C GLU A 139 7.95 -8.49 -6.43
N ALA A 140 6.65 -8.44 -6.14
CA ALA A 140 5.60 -8.88 -7.06
C ALA A 140 5.54 -7.99 -8.31
N ALA A 141 5.67 -6.67 -8.16
CA ALA A 141 5.73 -5.74 -9.29
C ALA A 141 6.97 -5.98 -10.15
N PHE A 142 8.12 -6.27 -9.53
CA PHE A 142 9.37 -6.63 -10.19
C PHE A 142 9.22 -7.91 -11.03
N LYS A 143 8.59 -8.95 -10.48
CA LYS A 143 8.26 -10.17 -11.25
C LYS A 143 7.28 -9.89 -12.39
N ALA A 144 6.34 -8.97 -12.19
CA ALA A 144 5.37 -8.60 -13.22
C ALA A 144 6.05 -7.97 -14.44
N VAL A 145 6.98 -7.04 -14.24
CA VAL A 145 7.67 -6.34 -15.33
C VAL A 145 8.76 -7.18 -16.00
N ALA A 146 9.33 -8.15 -15.29
CA ALA A 146 10.30 -9.09 -15.88
C ALA A 146 9.66 -10.07 -16.88
N GLY A 147 8.34 -10.28 -16.80
CA GLY A 147 7.59 -11.15 -17.70
C GLY A 147 7.76 -12.66 -17.40
N PRO A 148 7.02 -13.52 -18.13
CA PRO A 148 6.96 -14.96 -17.88
C PRO A 148 8.05 -15.80 -18.57
N ASP A 149 8.95 -15.19 -19.36
CA ASP A 149 9.88 -15.95 -20.19
C ASP A 149 10.94 -16.70 -19.34
N PRO A 150 10.99 -18.05 -19.41
CA PRO A 150 11.80 -18.89 -18.51
C PRO A 150 13.28 -19.00 -18.92
N GLY A 151 13.75 -18.22 -19.88
CA GLY A 151 15.14 -18.22 -20.33
C GLY A 151 16.00 -17.26 -19.50
N ASP A 152 16.25 -17.58 -18.24
CA ASP A 152 17.17 -16.84 -17.34
C ASP A 152 16.88 -15.33 -17.13
N ALA A 153 15.67 -14.87 -17.49
CA ALA A 153 15.24 -13.45 -17.54
C ALA A 153 14.63 -12.94 -16.22
N GLY A 154 15.10 -13.45 -15.08
CA GLY A 154 14.80 -12.84 -13.78
C GLY A 154 15.53 -11.51 -13.63
N ILE A 155 15.08 -10.66 -12.71
CA ILE A 155 15.82 -9.46 -12.33
C ILE A 155 17.06 -9.89 -11.55
N ARG A 156 18.24 -9.53 -12.07
CA ARG A 156 19.55 -9.79 -11.47
C ARG A 156 19.99 -8.63 -10.60
N ASP A 157 20.96 -8.89 -9.73
CA ASP A 157 21.61 -7.87 -8.91
C ASP A 157 20.63 -6.97 -8.15
N VAL A 158 19.52 -7.55 -7.68
CA VAL A 158 18.52 -6.82 -6.89
C VAL A 158 19.14 -6.42 -5.56
N HIS A 159 19.16 -5.13 -5.28
CA HIS A 159 19.68 -4.58 -4.04
C HIS A 159 18.86 -3.38 -3.57
N ASP A 160 18.95 -3.09 -2.28
CA ASP A 160 18.31 -1.93 -1.67
C ASP A 160 19.07 -0.65 -2.07
N VAL A 161 18.32 0.40 -2.38
CA VAL A 161 18.84 1.72 -2.76
C VAL A 161 18.17 2.79 -1.88
N ASP A 162 18.66 4.03 -1.96
CA ASP A 162 18.05 5.13 -1.22
C ASP A 162 16.59 5.34 -1.66
N ALA A 163 15.66 5.30 -0.70
CA ALA A 163 14.24 5.53 -0.94
C ALA A 163 13.89 7.04 -1.04
N GLY A 164 14.82 7.92 -0.71
CA GLY A 164 14.63 9.36 -0.67
C GLY A 164 13.77 9.82 0.52
N GLU A 165 13.39 11.09 0.52
CA GLU A 165 12.67 11.73 1.63
C GLU A 165 11.28 11.13 1.91
N LEU A 166 10.68 10.49 0.90
CA LEU A 166 9.40 9.82 1.04
C LEU A 166 9.51 8.49 1.82
N GLY A 167 10.72 7.95 2.02
CA GLY A 167 10.94 6.73 2.79
C GLY A 167 10.25 5.49 2.19
N GLY A 168 9.98 4.48 3.01
CA GLY A 168 9.56 3.16 2.53
C GLY A 168 10.76 2.34 2.06
N VAL A 169 10.55 1.47 1.09
CA VAL A 169 11.61 0.64 0.50
C VAL A 169 11.81 1.01 -0.96
N ALA A 170 13.06 0.99 -1.40
CA ALA A 170 13.43 1.16 -2.80
C ALA A 170 14.48 0.13 -3.18
N ARG A 171 14.34 -0.43 -4.37
CA ARG A 171 15.26 -1.45 -4.91
C ARG A 171 15.56 -1.17 -6.37
N CYS A 172 16.73 -1.59 -6.80
CA CYS A 172 17.10 -1.64 -8.21
C CYS A 172 17.68 -3.00 -8.56
N GLY A 173 17.58 -3.39 -9.82
CA GLY A 173 18.16 -4.60 -10.39
C GLY A 173 18.17 -4.52 -11.92
N GLU A 174 18.72 -5.53 -12.59
CA GLU A 174 18.91 -5.55 -14.03
C GLU A 174 18.06 -6.65 -14.68
N ILE A 175 17.33 -6.30 -15.73
CA ILE A 175 16.71 -7.26 -16.64
C ILE A 175 17.65 -7.40 -17.83
N VAL A 176 18.01 -8.65 -18.16
CA VAL A 176 18.85 -8.96 -19.31
C VAL A 176 18.12 -10.00 -20.14
N ASP A 177 17.86 -9.65 -21.39
CA ASP A 177 17.23 -10.52 -22.37
C ASP A 177 18.02 -10.52 -23.69
N LYS A 178 17.41 -11.05 -24.74
CA LYS A 178 17.97 -11.12 -26.10
C LYS A 178 18.07 -9.75 -26.78
N ASP A 179 17.27 -8.77 -26.35
CA ASP A 179 17.11 -7.45 -26.94
C ASP A 179 18.00 -6.41 -26.24
N GLY A 180 18.52 -6.73 -25.06
CA GLY A 180 19.61 -6.00 -24.40
C GLY A 180 19.56 -6.13 -22.88
N SER A 181 20.21 -5.18 -22.19
CA SER A 181 20.03 -5.00 -20.76
C SER A 181 19.32 -3.70 -20.44
N MET A 182 18.53 -3.74 -19.37
CA MET A 182 17.82 -2.58 -18.85
C MET A 182 17.82 -2.61 -17.32
N ALA A 183 18.10 -1.46 -16.71
CA ALA A 183 17.91 -1.31 -15.29
C ALA A 183 16.42 -1.19 -14.97
N VAL A 184 16.01 -1.81 -13.86
CA VAL A 184 14.69 -1.65 -13.26
C VAL A 184 14.88 -1.16 -11.83
N CYS A 185 14.19 -0.09 -11.47
CA CYS A 185 14.16 0.41 -10.11
C CYS A 185 12.72 0.60 -9.68
N GLY A 186 12.44 0.46 -8.41
CA GLY A 186 11.10 0.72 -7.90
C GLY A 186 11.11 1.05 -6.43
N TRP A 187 9.96 1.54 -5.98
CA TRP A 187 9.71 1.87 -4.60
C TRP A 187 8.37 1.30 -4.17
N ALA A 188 8.25 1.08 -2.88
CA ALA A 188 6.98 0.84 -2.24
C ALA A 188 6.98 1.44 -0.84
N ASP A 189 5.85 1.98 -0.46
CA ASP A 189 5.53 2.35 0.92
C ASP A 189 4.09 1.90 1.22
N ASN A 190 3.51 2.36 2.31
CA ASN A 190 2.19 1.91 2.75
C ASN A 190 1.02 2.50 1.93
N GLY A 191 1.27 3.51 1.10
CA GLY A 191 0.27 4.22 0.31
C GLY A 191 0.55 4.23 -1.20
N SER A 192 1.76 3.91 -1.63
CA SER A 192 2.15 3.91 -3.04
C SER A 192 3.13 2.80 -3.41
N LEU A 193 3.12 2.47 -4.69
CA LEU A 193 4.12 1.63 -5.33
C LEU A 193 4.43 2.19 -6.71
N GLY A 194 5.69 2.13 -7.11
CA GLY A 194 6.08 2.43 -8.48
C GLY A 194 7.28 1.63 -8.94
N VAL A 195 7.35 1.43 -10.25
CA VAL A 195 8.43 0.75 -10.95
C VAL A 195 8.79 1.59 -12.18
N ALA A 196 10.07 1.81 -12.36
CA ALA A 196 10.67 2.52 -13.47
C ALA A 196 11.66 1.60 -14.19
N LEU A 197 11.47 1.48 -15.49
CA LEU A 197 12.28 0.70 -16.41
C LEU A 197 13.15 1.66 -17.22
N PHE A 198 14.45 1.39 -17.30
CA PHE A 198 15.43 2.26 -17.94
C PHE A 198 16.22 1.50 -19.02
N PRO A 199 15.65 1.35 -20.23
CA PRO A 199 16.34 0.73 -21.36
C PRO A 199 17.70 1.39 -21.65
N GLY A 200 18.76 0.59 -21.78
CA GLY A 200 20.09 1.07 -22.14
C GLY A 200 20.76 2.01 -21.11
N ARG A 201 20.24 2.05 -19.87
CA ARG A 201 20.79 2.87 -18.79
C ARG A 201 21.54 1.99 -17.78
N GLN A 202 22.69 2.47 -17.32
CA GLN A 202 23.43 1.84 -16.22
C GLN A 202 22.68 1.96 -14.90
N MET A 203 22.86 0.98 -14.01
CA MET A 203 22.19 0.93 -12.70
C MET A 203 22.34 2.20 -11.88
N THR A 204 23.57 2.71 -11.76
CA THR A 204 23.88 3.91 -10.98
C THR A 204 23.22 5.18 -11.52
N ASP A 205 22.95 5.24 -12.83
CA ASP A 205 22.20 6.33 -13.45
C ASP A 205 20.68 6.15 -13.25
N ALA A 206 20.20 4.91 -13.20
CA ALA A 206 18.80 4.57 -12.93
C ALA A 206 18.42 4.89 -11.47
N GLU A 207 19.29 4.59 -10.51
CA GLU A 207 19.12 4.95 -9.09
C GLU A 207 18.97 6.47 -8.90
N LYS A 208 19.84 7.26 -9.53
CA LYS A 208 19.75 8.73 -9.50
C LYS A 208 18.48 9.23 -10.16
N ALA A 209 18.06 8.61 -11.26
CA ALA A 209 16.82 8.98 -11.95
C ALA A 209 15.60 8.65 -11.08
N LEU A 210 15.59 7.54 -10.35
CA LEU A 210 14.54 7.17 -9.41
C LEU A 210 14.35 8.26 -8.34
N LEU A 211 15.45 8.73 -7.74
CA LEU A 211 15.43 9.78 -6.72
C LEU A 211 14.90 11.13 -7.24
N GLN A 212 14.97 11.38 -8.55
CA GLN A 212 14.36 12.57 -9.17
C GLN A 212 12.89 12.35 -9.55
N LEU A 213 12.56 11.16 -10.05
CA LEU A 213 11.24 10.85 -10.59
C LEU A 213 10.19 10.68 -9.49
N ARG A 214 10.49 9.88 -8.46
CA ARG A 214 9.54 9.57 -7.39
C ARG A 214 8.94 10.82 -6.74
N PRO A 215 9.71 11.81 -6.24
CA PRO A 215 9.13 12.97 -5.55
C PRO A 215 8.33 13.90 -6.47
N ALA A 216 8.51 13.82 -7.79
CA ALA A 216 7.69 14.56 -8.74
C ALA A 216 6.35 13.85 -9.03
N VAL A 217 6.36 12.53 -8.99
CA VAL A 217 5.24 11.65 -9.36
C VAL A 217 4.32 11.39 -8.17
N GLU A 218 4.89 11.14 -6.99
CA GLU A 218 4.20 10.84 -5.73
C GLU A 218 4.10 12.10 -4.86
N LYS A 219 2.90 12.39 -4.36
CA LYS A 219 2.65 13.44 -3.37
C LYS A 219 1.86 12.87 -2.19
N ARG A 220 2.06 13.44 -1.01
CA ARG A 220 1.33 13.13 0.23
C ARG A 220 0.72 14.39 0.80
#